data_AF-A0A7W5KEY3-F1
#
_entry.id   AF-A0A7W5KEY3-F1
#
_cell.length_a   1.000
_cell.length_b   1.000
_cell.length_c   1.000
_cell.angle_alpha   90.00
_cell.angle_beta   90.00
_cell.angle_gamma   90.00
#
_symmetry.space_group_name_H-M   'P 1'
#
loop_
_entity.id
_entity.type
_entity.pdbx_description
1 polymer ?
#
loop_
_entity_poly.entity_id
_entity_poly.type
_entity_poly.pdbx_seq_one_letter_code
_entity_poly.pdbx_strand_id
1 'polypeptide(L)'
;MDLQSFIGEINAEQTDGTTVTVYRGHPNRSYTLKPTIFRTTAYAANEHLLLRDLVAMHPDQFAADTSALEMLVCMQHYSLPTRLLDATWNPLVALYFAAQSKKARKLRPGTKIRVSQEADGEVVRLVVDKKLVR
;
A
#
# COMPACT_ATOMS: atom_id res chain seq x y z
N MET A 1 9.86 -17.19 -6.55
CA MET A 1 10.51 -16.38 -7.59
C MET A 1 11.92 -16.08 -7.10
N ASP A 2 12.94 -16.35 -7.91
CA ASP A 2 14.31 -15.96 -7.55
C ASP A 2 14.62 -14.54 -8.06
N LEU A 3 15.75 -13.97 -7.63
CA LEU A 3 16.12 -12.61 -8.00
C LEU A 3 16.43 -12.48 -9.51
N GLN A 4 17.06 -13.48 -10.11
CA GLN A 4 17.41 -13.47 -11.54
C GLN A 4 16.14 -13.52 -12.40
N SER A 5 15.16 -14.35 -12.02
CA SER A 5 13.88 -14.42 -12.72
C SER A 5 13.16 -13.08 -12.64
N PHE A 6 13.16 -12.42 -11.48
CA PHE A 6 12.54 -11.11 -11.30
C PHE A 6 13.21 -10.02 -12.16
N ILE A 7 14.54 -9.97 -12.19
CA ILE A 7 15.28 -9.03 -13.04
C ILE A 7 15.02 -9.32 -14.53
N GLY A 8 14.94 -10.60 -14.91
CA GLY A 8 14.57 -11.01 -16.26
C GLY A 8 13.19 -10.50 -16.68
N GLU A 9 12.20 -10.59 -15.77
CA GLU A 9 10.86 -10.07 -16.00
C GLU A 9 10.83 -8.55 -16.20
N ILE A 10 11.57 -7.79 -15.36
CA ILE A 10 11.68 -6.33 -15.49
C ILE A 10 12.32 -5.94 -16.83
N ASN A 11 13.39 -6.63 -17.22
CA ASN A 11 14.10 -6.32 -18.47
C ASN A 11 13.30 -6.71 -19.73
N ALA A 12 12.41 -7.69 -19.62
CA ALA A 12 11.52 -8.09 -20.70
C ALA A 12 10.34 -7.13 -20.90
N GLU A 13 10.18 -6.11 -20.05
CA GLU A 13 9.08 -5.16 -20.16
C GLU A 13 9.18 -4.33 -21.44
N GLN A 14 8.14 -4.42 -22.26
CA GLN A 14 7.92 -3.53 -23.40
C GLN A 14 6.85 -2.52 -23.02
N THR A 15 7.17 -1.23 -23.11
CA THR A 15 6.19 -0.16 -22.94
C THR A 15 5.58 0.20 -24.29
N ASP A 16 4.27 0.06 -24.43
CA ASP A 16 3.50 0.48 -25.61
C ASP A 16 3.32 2.02 -25.72
N GLY A 17 3.88 2.77 -24.77
CA GLY A 17 3.78 4.23 -24.69
C GLY A 17 2.43 4.75 -24.17
N THR A 18 1.42 3.89 -24.08
CA THR A 18 0.06 4.21 -23.59
C THR A 18 -0.15 3.82 -22.14
N THR A 19 0.65 2.89 -21.64
CA THR A 19 0.59 2.40 -20.27
C THR A 19 1.86 2.73 -19.51
N VAL A 20 1.74 2.70 -18.20
CA VAL A 20 2.82 2.94 -17.26
C VAL A 20 2.77 1.86 -16.17
N THR A 21 3.93 1.26 -15.88
CA THR A 21 4.06 0.20 -14.88
C THR A 21 4.49 0.79 -13.54
N VAL A 22 3.73 0.52 -12.48
CA VAL A 22 4.14 0.78 -11.09
C VAL A 22 4.14 -0.51 -10.28
N TYR A 23 4.88 -0.51 -9.19
CA TYR A 23 5.07 -1.68 -8.34
C TYR A 23 4.71 -1.34 -6.89
N ARG A 24 4.29 -2.35 -6.12
CA ARG A 24 4.15 -2.27 -4.67
C ARG A 24 4.64 -3.57 -4.04
N GLY A 25 5.58 -3.44 -3.11
CA GLY A 25 6.06 -4.58 -2.31
C GLY A 25 5.30 -4.72 -1.01
N HIS A 26 5.04 -5.96 -0.59
CA HIS A 26 4.62 -6.24 0.77
C HIS A 26 5.28 -7.49 1.35
N PRO A 27 5.59 -7.48 2.66
CA PRO A 27 6.36 -8.53 3.33
C PRO A 27 5.55 -9.80 3.65
N ASN A 28 4.30 -9.86 3.21
CA ASN A 28 3.44 -11.02 3.42
C ASN A 28 2.46 -11.13 2.27
N ARG A 29 2.57 -12.19 1.47
CA ARG A 29 1.72 -12.52 0.34
C ARG A 29 0.24 -12.65 0.68
N SER A 30 -0.11 -12.88 1.95
CA SER A 30 -1.52 -12.91 2.38
C SER A 30 -2.15 -11.52 2.47
N TYR A 31 -1.41 -10.44 2.25
CA TYR A 31 -1.94 -9.09 2.31
C TYR A 31 -2.73 -8.76 1.04
N THR A 32 -3.99 -8.35 1.22
CA THR A 32 -4.80 -7.84 0.12
C THR A 32 -4.35 -6.44 -0.27
N LEU A 33 -4.28 -6.19 -1.57
CA LEU A 33 -4.04 -4.87 -2.17
C LEU A 33 -5.27 -3.97 -1.98
N LYS A 34 -5.47 -3.53 -0.73
CA LYS A 34 -6.62 -2.74 -0.30
C LYS A 34 -6.13 -1.55 0.53
N PRO A 35 -6.51 -0.31 0.18
CA PRO A 35 -6.29 0.87 1.00
C PRO A 35 -6.74 0.65 2.43
N THR A 36 -6.09 1.32 3.38
CA THR A 36 -6.29 1.10 4.82
C THR A 36 -7.72 1.35 5.25
N ILE A 37 -8.39 2.35 4.68
CA ILE A 37 -9.78 2.69 5.02
C ILE A 37 -10.78 1.59 4.69
N PHE A 38 -10.55 0.85 3.60
CA PHE A 38 -11.48 -0.19 3.20
C PHE A 38 -11.23 -1.52 3.95
N ARG A 39 -10.20 -1.61 4.80
CA ARG A 39 -9.97 -2.81 5.63
C ARG A 39 -10.98 -2.93 6.77
N THR A 40 -11.59 -1.82 7.19
CA THR A 40 -12.63 -1.78 8.22
C THR A 40 -13.86 -1.05 7.67
N THR A 41 -15.00 -1.73 7.62
CA THR A 41 -16.24 -1.13 7.10
C THR A 41 -16.67 0.13 7.85
N ALA A 42 -16.46 0.17 9.17
CA ALA A 42 -16.73 1.33 9.99
C ALA A 42 -15.91 2.57 9.59
N TYR A 43 -14.64 2.40 9.22
CA TYR A 43 -13.81 3.53 8.77
C TYR A 43 -14.27 4.05 7.40
N ALA A 44 -14.59 3.15 6.46
CA ALA A 44 -15.09 3.55 5.15
C ALA A 44 -16.44 4.29 5.23
N ALA A 45 -17.36 3.87 6.11
CA ALA A 45 -18.63 4.55 6.31
C ALA A 45 -18.50 5.92 6.98
N ASN A 46 -17.48 6.09 7.82
CA ASN A 46 -17.28 7.27 8.67
C ASN A 46 -16.07 8.12 8.28
N GLU A 47 -15.55 7.97 7.06
CA GLU A 47 -14.37 8.72 6.57
C GLU A 47 -14.52 10.23 6.75
N HIS A 48 -15.71 10.75 6.43
CA HIS A 48 -16.05 12.16 6.58
C HIS A 48 -15.97 12.64 8.04
N LEU A 49 -16.28 11.78 9.02
CA LEU A 49 -16.13 12.09 10.44
C LEU A 49 -14.65 12.14 10.82
N LEU A 50 -13.84 11.17 10.36
CA LEU A 50 -12.39 11.16 10.60
C LEU A 50 -11.71 12.42 10.06
N LEU A 51 -12.08 12.83 8.84
CA LEU A 51 -11.56 14.06 8.24
C LEU A 51 -12.05 15.29 9.01
N ARG A 52 -13.34 15.38 9.33
CA ARG A 52 -13.90 16.52 10.08
C ARG A 52 -13.22 16.70 11.44
N ASP A 53 -13.00 15.61 12.15
CA ASP A 53 -12.34 15.64 13.46
C ASP A 53 -10.88 16.09 13.32
N LEU A 54 -10.17 15.64 12.28
CA LEU A 54 -8.81 16.11 11.99
C LEU A 54 -8.75 17.61 11.68
N VAL A 55 -9.68 18.10 10.85
CA VAL A 55 -9.80 19.53 10.51
C VAL A 55 -10.10 20.36 11.75
N ALA A 56 -10.99 19.88 12.62
CA ALA A 56 -11.32 20.57 13.86
C ALA A 56 -10.14 20.65 14.84
N MET A 57 -9.28 19.61 14.87
CA MET A 57 -8.07 19.59 15.70
C MET A 57 -6.93 20.45 15.13
N HIS A 58 -6.83 20.57 13.81
CA HIS A 58 -5.71 21.24 13.12
C HIS A 58 -6.18 22.20 12.01
N PRO A 59 -7.02 23.21 12.32
CA PRO A 59 -7.64 24.07 11.30
C PRO A 59 -6.62 24.80 10.42
N ASP A 60 -5.48 25.22 10.99
CA ASP A 60 -4.43 25.94 10.26
C ASP A 60 -3.83 25.13 9.10
N GLN A 61 -3.81 23.80 9.20
CA GLN A 61 -3.30 22.93 8.13
C GLN A 61 -4.27 22.77 6.96
N PHE A 62 -5.54 23.06 7.19
CA PHE A 62 -6.62 22.97 6.19
C PHE A 62 -7.17 24.35 5.82
N ALA A 63 -6.52 25.42 6.27
CA ALA A 63 -6.93 26.80 6.00
C ALA A 63 -6.62 27.24 4.57
N ALA A 64 -5.63 26.61 3.93
CA ALA A 64 -5.38 26.76 2.50
C ALA A 64 -6.35 25.87 1.70
N ASP A 65 -6.53 26.18 0.41
CA ASP A 65 -7.29 25.35 -0.52
C ASP A 65 -6.59 23.99 -0.73
N THR A 66 -6.74 23.06 0.22
CA THR A 66 -6.25 21.69 0.10
C THR A 66 -7.19 20.88 -0.78
N SER A 67 -6.67 20.42 -1.91
CA SER A 67 -7.35 19.45 -2.77
C SER A 67 -7.70 18.17 -2.00
N ALA A 68 -8.65 17.39 -2.53
CA ALA A 68 -9.03 16.10 -1.93
C ALA A 68 -7.83 15.15 -1.74
N LEU A 69 -6.85 15.18 -2.66
CA LEU A 69 -5.64 14.39 -2.54
C LEU A 69 -4.77 14.87 -1.37
N GLU A 70 -4.54 16.18 -1.24
CA GLU A 70 -3.74 16.75 -0.15
C GLU A 70 -4.38 16.48 1.21
N MET A 71 -5.71 16.58 1.32
CA MET A 71 -6.42 16.21 2.55
C MET A 71 -6.18 14.74 2.92
N LEU A 72 -6.25 13.82 1.95
CA LEU A 72 -5.96 12.41 2.19
C LEU A 72 -4.48 12.17 2.56
N VAL A 73 -3.54 12.91 1.97
CA VAL A 73 -2.12 12.84 2.35
C VAL A 73 -1.91 13.33 3.79
N CYS A 74 -2.54 14.44 4.18
CA CYS A 74 -2.52 14.90 5.57
C CYS A 74 -3.12 13.87 6.53
N MET A 75 -4.28 13.30 6.21
CA MET A 75 -4.86 12.20 7.02
C MET A 75 -3.86 11.05 7.21
N GLN A 76 -3.16 10.64 6.16
CA GLN A 76 -2.16 9.57 6.23
C GLN A 76 -0.94 9.97 7.09
N HIS A 77 -0.52 11.24 7.07
CA HIS A 77 0.52 11.77 7.96
C HIS A 77 0.13 11.64 9.45
N TYR A 78 -1.16 11.87 9.75
CA TYR A 78 -1.75 11.67 11.07
C TYR A 78 -2.12 10.21 11.39
N SER A 79 -1.64 9.25 10.58
CA SER A 79 -1.92 7.82 10.73
C SER A 79 -3.41 7.45 10.69
N LEU A 80 -4.26 8.32 10.13
CA LEU A 80 -5.65 7.97 9.85
C LEU A 80 -5.73 7.04 8.64
N PRO A 81 -6.74 6.15 8.60
CA PRO A 81 -6.96 5.29 7.45
C PRO A 81 -7.48 6.11 6.26
N THR A 82 -6.91 5.89 5.07
CA THR A 82 -7.24 6.66 3.87
C THR A 82 -7.52 5.75 2.67
N ARG A 83 -8.03 6.35 1.60
CA ARG A 83 -8.21 5.70 0.29
C ARG A 83 -6.90 5.56 -0.48
N LEU A 84 -5.81 6.11 0.03
CA LEU A 84 -4.53 6.11 -0.68
C LEU A 84 -3.85 4.74 -0.58
N LEU A 85 -3.11 4.43 -1.63
CA LEU A 85 -2.25 3.26 -1.72
C LEU A 85 -0.92 3.71 -2.34
N ASP A 86 0.17 3.46 -1.64
CA ASP A 86 1.50 3.79 -2.14
C ASP A 86 1.93 2.83 -3.26
N ALA A 87 2.58 3.38 -4.28
CA ALA A 87 3.22 2.63 -5.34
C ALA A 87 4.54 3.30 -5.71
N THR A 88 5.43 2.57 -6.37
CA THR A 88 6.74 3.05 -6.81
C THR A 88 6.98 2.69 -8.26
N TRP A 89 7.61 3.61 -9.00
CA TRP A 89 8.13 3.35 -10.34
C TRP A 89 9.35 2.44 -10.35
N ASN A 90 10.05 2.35 -9.22
CA ASN A 90 11.26 1.54 -9.10
C ASN A 90 10.91 0.13 -8.58
N PRO A 91 11.04 -0.92 -9.41
CA PRO A 91 10.73 -2.29 -8.99
C PRO A 91 11.64 -2.79 -7.87
N LEU A 92 12.87 -2.29 -7.75
CA LEU A 92 13.79 -2.68 -6.68
C LEU A 92 13.35 -2.14 -5.31
N VAL A 93 12.70 -0.97 -5.28
CA VAL A 93 12.09 -0.45 -4.04
C VAL A 93 10.94 -1.35 -3.60
N ALA A 94 10.10 -1.80 -4.54
CA ALA A 94 9.05 -2.76 -4.22
C ALA A 94 9.64 -4.10 -3.76
N LEU A 95 10.68 -4.60 -4.43
CA LEU A 95 11.37 -5.81 -4.01
C LEU A 95 11.93 -5.71 -2.60
N TYR A 96 12.53 -4.57 -2.23
CA TYR A 96 13.00 -4.32 -0.87
C TYR A 96 11.88 -4.50 0.16
N PHE A 97 10.70 -3.90 -0.05
CA PHE A 97 9.56 -4.06 0.86
C PHE A 97 9.00 -5.48 0.89
N ALA A 98 9.08 -6.22 -0.22
CA ALA A 98 8.69 -7.62 -0.27
C ALA A 98 9.66 -8.51 0.51
N ALA A 99 10.97 -8.23 0.46
CA ALA A 99 11.99 -9.00 1.15
C ALA A 99 12.09 -8.72 2.66
N GLN A 100 11.39 -7.71 3.17
CA GLN A 100 11.39 -7.43 4.61
C GLN A 100 10.74 -8.58 5.39
N SER A 101 11.48 -9.15 6.35
CA SER A 101 10.98 -10.28 7.13
C SER A 101 9.85 -9.83 8.07
N LYS A 102 8.64 -10.39 7.86
CA LYS A 102 7.58 -10.35 8.86
C LYS A 102 7.35 -11.72 9.45
N LYS A 103 7.48 -11.78 10.76
CA LYS A 103 7.10 -12.94 11.58
C LYS A 103 5.57 -12.99 11.66
N ALA A 104 4.97 -13.89 10.89
CA ALA A 104 3.56 -14.21 11.03
C ALA A 104 3.38 -15.10 12.28
N ARG A 105 2.49 -14.67 13.18
CA ARG A 105 2.15 -15.45 14.38
C ARG A 105 1.08 -16.47 14.02
N LYS A 106 1.47 -17.73 13.84
CA LYS A 106 0.53 -18.84 13.59
C LYS A 106 0.32 -19.67 14.86
N LEU A 107 -0.87 -20.24 15.01
CA LEU A 107 -1.16 -21.23 16.04
C LEU A 107 -0.58 -22.58 15.60
N ARG A 108 0.09 -23.30 16.51
CA ARG A 108 0.46 -24.70 16.22
C ARG A 108 -0.82 -25.53 16.14
N PRO A 109 -0.99 -26.40 15.12
CA PRO A 109 -2.07 -27.38 15.12
C PRO A 109 -2.01 -28.22 16.40
N GLY A 110 -3.12 -28.32 17.13
CA GLY A 110 -3.20 -29.13 18.35
C GLY A 110 -2.62 -28.49 19.63
N THR A 111 -2.18 -27.23 19.62
CA THR A 111 -1.72 -26.56 20.86
C THR A 111 -2.06 -25.08 20.86
N LYS A 112 -2.34 -24.48 22.04
CA LYS A 112 -2.47 -23.02 22.20
C LYS A 112 -1.15 -22.24 22.06
N ILE A 113 -0.06 -22.91 21.67
CA ILE A 113 1.25 -22.28 21.47
C ILE A 113 1.25 -21.52 20.14
N ARG A 114 1.67 -20.25 20.21
CA ARG A 114 1.83 -19.38 19.05
C ARG A 114 3.28 -19.46 18.58
N VAL A 115 3.48 -19.80 17.32
CA VAL A 115 4.80 -19.84 16.65
C VAL A 115 4.94 -18.68 15.71
N SER A 116 6.15 -18.12 15.70
CA SER A 116 6.58 -17.20 14.67
C SER A 116 7.06 -18.00 13.46
N GLN A 117 6.34 -17.90 12.34
CA GLN A 117 6.81 -18.39 11.05
C GLN A 117 7.11 -17.18 10.16
N GLU A 118 8.19 -17.21 9.41
CA GLU A 118 8.44 -16.20 8.38
C GLU A 118 7.36 -16.29 7.30
N ALA A 119 6.85 -15.13 6.87
CA ALA A 119 5.95 -15.03 5.75
C ALA A 119 6.74 -14.69 4.49
N ASP A 120 6.36 -15.30 3.37
CA ASP A 120 6.89 -14.93 2.05
C ASP A 120 6.28 -13.59 1.64
N GLY A 121 7.11 -12.65 1.17
CA GLY A 121 6.66 -11.41 0.58
C GLY A 121 6.26 -11.53 -0.88
N GLU A 122 5.70 -10.45 -1.43
CA GLU A 122 5.24 -10.37 -2.81
C GLU A 122 5.45 -8.96 -3.36
N VAL A 123 5.85 -8.88 -4.63
CA VAL A 123 5.86 -7.65 -5.43
C VAL A 123 4.65 -7.70 -6.34
N VAL A 124 3.75 -6.73 -6.18
CA VAL A 124 2.58 -6.57 -7.03
C VAL A 124 2.91 -5.57 -8.13
N ARG A 125 2.72 -6.00 -9.38
CA ARG A 125 2.84 -5.16 -10.58
C ARG A 125 1.46 -4.61 -10.96
N LEU A 126 1.40 -3.31 -11.21
CA LEU A 126 0.19 -2.60 -11.62
C LEU A 126 0.48 -1.89 -12.94
N VAL A 127 -0.36 -2.13 -13.94
CA VAL A 127 -0.30 -1.44 -15.23
C VAL A 127 -1.46 -0.46 -15.28
N VAL A 128 -1.14 0.81 -15.49
CA VAL A 128 -2.12 1.91 -15.47
C VAL A 128 -2.06 2.63 -16.82
N ASP A 129 -3.20 3.11 -17.31
CA ASP A 129 -3.24 3.99 -18.47
C ASP A 129 -2.52 5.30 -18.13
N LYS A 130 -1.60 5.73 -19.01
CA LYS A 130 -0.81 6.94 -18.85
C LYS A 130 -1.67 8.20 -18.69
N LYS A 131 -2.89 8.22 -19.25
CA LYS A 131 -3.85 9.32 -19.11
C LYS A 131 -4.38 9.51 -17.69
N LEU A 132 -4.32 8.46 -16.86
CA LEU A 132 -4.79 8.49 -15.47
C LEU A 132 -3.68 8.93 -14.50
N VAL A 133 -2.44 9.04 -14.97
CA VAL A 133 -1.30 9.48 -14.16
C VAL A 133 -1.09 10.97 -14.40
N ARG A 134 -1.15 11.75 -13.31
CA ARG A 134 -0.90 13.20 -13.31
C ARG A 134 0.58 13.52 -13.20
#